data_AF-A0A934MLF5-F1
#
_entry.id   AF-A0A934MLF5-F1
#
_cell.length_a   1.000
_cell.length_b   1.000
_cell.length_c   1.000
_cell.angle_alpha   90.00
_cell.angle_beta   90.00
_cell.angle_gamma   90.00
#
_symmetry.space_group_name_H-M   'P 1'
#
loop_
_entity.id
_entity.type
_entity.pdbx_description
1 polymer ?
#
loop_
_entity_poly.entity_id
_entity_poly.type
_entity_poly.pdbx_seq_one_letter_code
_entity_poly.pdbx_strand_id
1 'polypeptide(L)' 'MRYEPDRCRLHQLYKETGISQRDLHILTGLSESQLSDYAHNRKIMGLGIAYTISRALRLPNIDPIYTWRRVD' A
#
# COMPACT_ATOMS: atom_id res chain seq x y z
N MET A 1 8.36 -22.37 2.95
CA MET A 1 8.20 -21.45 1.80
C MET A 1 8.00 -20.06 2.36
N ARG A 2 8.95 -19.13 2.12
CA ARG A 2 8.89 -17.76 2.63
C ARG A 2 8.63 -16.81 1.47
N TYR A 3 7.82 -15.79 1.71
CA TYR A 3 7.53 -14.74 0.75
C TYR A 3 7.89 -13.40 1.36
N GLU A 4 8.37 -12.50 0.50
CA GLU A 4 8.66 -11.13 0.88
C GLU A 4 7.94 -10.17 -0.08
N PRO A 5 7.54 -8.98 0.40
CA PRO A 5 7.06 -7.92 -0.47
C PRO A 5 8.14 -7.57 -1.49
N ASP A 6 7.74 -7.44 -2.76
CA ASP A 6 8.60 -7.02 -3.87
C ASP A 6 8.33 -5.54 -4.21
N ARG A 7 7.18 -5.23 -4.81
CA ARG A 7 6.81 -3.86 -5.19
C ARG A 7 5.45 -3.46 -4.63
N CYS A 8 5.39 -2.27 -4.06
CA CYS A 8 4.16 -1.61 -3.66
C CYS A 8 3.30 -1.29 -4.88
N ARG A 9 2.01 -1.58 -4.78
CA ARG A 9 1.01 -1.41 -5.82
C ARG A 9 0.14 -0.16 -5.64
N LEU A 10 0.48 0.74 -4.69
CA LEU A 10 -0.35 1.91 -4.40
C LEU A 10 -0.70 2.74 -5.66
N HIS A 11 0.26 3.02 -6.54
CA HIS A 11 0.00 3.74 -7.80
C HIS A 11 -1.01 3.04 -8.71
N GLN A 12 -0.99 1.71 -8.76
CA GLN A 12 -1.96 0.93 -9.51
C GLN A 12 -3.32 0.97 -8.81
N LEU A 13 -3.34 0.77 -7.50
CA LEU A 13 -4.55 0.78 -6.68
C LEU A 13 -5.26 2.14 -6.71
N TYR A 14 -4.54 3.26 -6.78
CA TYR A 14 -5.14 4.58 -6.97
C TYR A 14 -5.95 4.67 -8.26
N LYS A 15 -5.45 4.08 -9.35
CA LYS A 15 -6.15 4.04 -10.64
C LYS A 15 -7.34 3.07 -10.62
N GLU A 16 -7.17 1.91 -10.00
CA GLU A 16 -8.21 0.86 -9.95
C GLU A 16 -9.38 1.24 -9.04
N THR A 17 -9.10 1.91 -7.92
CA THR A 17 -10.12 2.29 -6.94
C THR A 17 -10.71 3.68 -7.18
N GLY A 18 -10.05 4.52 -7.98
CA GLY A 18 -10.40 5.93 -8.15
C GLY A 18 -10.06 6.82 -6.94
N ILE A 19 -9.38 6.26 -5.93
CA ILE A 19 -8.96 7.00 -4.73
C ILE A 19 -7.57 7.59 -4.98
N SER A 20 -7.44 8.91 -4.91
CA SER A 20 -6.14 9.57 -5.06
C SER A 20 -5.27 9.43 -3.81
N GLN A 21 -3.98 9.75 -3.93
CA GLN A 21 -3.08 9.82 -2.78
C GLN A 21 -3.55 10.82 -1.72
N ARG A 22 -4.17 11.94 -2.15
CA ARG A 22 -4.75 12.94 -1.26
C ARG A 22 -5.97 12.41 -0.52
N ASP A 23 -6.83 11.67 -1.22
CA ASP A 23 -8.00 11.03 -0.60
C ASP A 23 -7.54 10.01 0.44
N LEU A 24 -6.51 9.22 0.12
CA LEU A 24 -5.94 8.26 1.06
C LEU A 24 -5.32 8.95 2.28
N HIS A 25 -4.65 10.10 2.10
CA HIS A 25 -4.17 10.93 3.21
C HIS A 25 -5.33 11.34 4.13
N ILE A 26 -6.43 11.86 3.56
CA ILE A 26 -7.62 12.28 4.31
C ILE A 26 -8.26 11.10 5.05
N LEU A 27 -8.35 9.93 4.41
CA LEU A 27 -8.99 8.74 4.99
C LEU A 27 -8.17 8.08 6.10
N THR A 28 -6.84 8.16 6.03
CA THR A 28 -5.94 7.40 6.92
C THR A 28 -5.16 8.26 7.91
N GLY A 29 -5.11 9.58 7.70
CA GLY A 29 -4.25 10.50 8.45
C GLY A 29 -2.76 10.38 8.13
N LEU A 30 -2.35 9.49 7.22
CA LEU A 30 -0.96 9.33 6.81
C LEU A 30 -0.51 10.49 5.95
N SER A 31 0.67 11.05 6.19
CA SER A 31 1.16 12.18 5.39
C SER A 31 1.31 11.80 3.91
N GLU A 32 1.05 12.75 3.01
CA GLU A 32 1.22 12.53 1.57
C GLU A 32 2.68 12.14 1.23
N SER A 33 3.67 12.70 1.93
CA SER A 33 5.08 12.32 1.77
C SER A 33 5.34 10.85 2.10
N GLN A 34 4.78 10.37 3.22
CA GLN A 34 4.87 8.96 3.61
C GLN A 34 4.18 8.04 2.61
N LEU A 35 3.00 8.41 2.11
CA LEU A 35 2.31 7.65 1.06
C LEU A 35 3.13 7.61 -0.24
N SER A 36 3.76 8.74 -0.61
CA SER A 36 4.67 8.82 -1.76
C SER A 36 5.89 7.91 -1.58
N ASP A 37 6.49 7.87 -0.38
CA ASP A 37 7.62 6.98 -0.09
C ASP A 37 7.25 5.51 -0.31
N TYR A 38 6.05 5.11 0.11
CA TYR A 38 5.57 3.75 -0.12
C TYR A 38 5.27 3.47 -1.59
N ALA A 39 4.53 4.35 -2.26
CA ALA A 39 4.14 4.17 -3.65
C ALA A 39 5.33 4.08 -4.62
N HIS A 40 6.47 4.69 -4.24
CA HIS A 40 7.72 4.64 -5.00
C HIS A 40 8.74 3.61 -4.45
N ASN A 41 8.33 2.70 -3.57
CA ASN A 41 9.18 1.66 -2.98
C ASN A 41 10.41 2.16 -2.21
N ARG A 42 10.40 3.43 -1.76
CA ARG A 42 11.50 3.97 -0.93
C ARG A 42 11.46 3.43 0.50
N LYS A 43 10.27 3.04 0.97
CA LYS A 43 10.04 2.45 2.28
C LYS A 43 9.05 1.29 2.18
N ILE A 44 9.19 0.31 3.07
CA ILE A 44 8.23 -0.78 3.24
C ILE A 44 7.27 -0.39 4.38
N MET A 45 5.97 -0.64 4.19
CA MET A 45 4.96 -0.40 5.22
C MET A 45 5.09 -1.42 6.35
N GLY A 46 4.93 -0.96 7.58
CA GLY A 46 4.64 -1.86 8.70
C GLY A 46 3.21 -2.43 8.60
N LEU A 47 2.96 -3.53 9.31
CA LEU A 47 1.67 -4.25 9.27
C LEU A 47 0.46 -3.35 9.57
N GLY A 48 0.54 -2.52 10.61
CA GLY A 48 -0.56 -1.62 10.98
C GLY A 48 -0.90 -0.62 9.88
N ILE A 49 0.12 -0.05 9.23
CA ILE A 49 -0.07 0.88 8.10
C ILE A 49 -0.69 0.17 6.90
N ALA A 50 -0.16 -1.01 6.55
CA ALA A 50 -0.70 -1.81 5.46
C ALA A 50 -2.17 -2.18 5.72
N TYR A 51 -2.51 -2.56 6.95
CA TYR A 51 -3.90 -2.84 7.33
C TYR A 51 -4.80 -1.62 7.18
N THR A 52 -4.40 -0.46 7.72
CA THR A 52 -5.14 0.80 7.61
C THR A 52 -5.39 1.18 6.15
N ILE A 53 -4.36 1.13 5.30
CA ILE A 53 -4.47 1.42 3.86
C ILE A 53 -5.42 0.42 3.18
N SER A 54 -5.33 -0.88 3.52
CA SER A 54 -6.22 -1.90 2.94
C SER A 54 -7.69 -1.61 3.21
N ARG A 55 -8.02 -1.12 4.41
CA ARG A 55 -9.39 -0.77 4.79
C ARG A 55 -9.85 0.49 4.07
N ALA A 56 -9.01 1.51 3.99
CA ALA A 56 -9.31 2.75 3.28
C ALA A 56 -9.57 2.53 1.78
N LEU A 57 -8.78 1.65 1.15
CA LEU A 57 -8.94 1.27 -0.26
C LEU A 57 -9.97 0.14 -0.50
N ARG A 58 -10.67 -0.31 0.55
CA ARG A 58 -11.68 -1.40 0.49
C ARG A 58 -11.15 -2.69 -0.12
N LEU A 59 -9.89 -3.00 0.12
CA LEU A 59 -9.25 -4.24 -0.32
C LEU A 59 -9.70 -5.42 0.55
N PRO A 60 -9.70 -6.67 0.04
CA PRO A 60 -10.07 -7.84 0.83
C PRO A 60 -9.15 -8.05 2.03
N ASN A 61 -7.83 -7.89 1.83
CA ASN A 61 -6.80 -8.00 2.86
C ASN A 61 -5.57 -7.13 2.47
N ILE A 62 -4.43 -7.30 3.14
CA ILE A 62 -3.20 -6.54 2.88
C ILE A 62 -2.42 -7.03 1.65
N ASP A 63 -2.67 -8.26 1.19
CA ASP A 63 -1.85 -8.92 0.16
C ASP A 63 -1.83 -8.13 -1.16
N PRO A 64 -2.96 -7.55 -1.65
CA PRO A 64 -2.98 -6.77 -2.88
C PRO A 64 -2.13 -5.50 -2.85
N ILE A 65 -1.69 -5.02 -1.67
CA ILE A 65 -0.88 -3.81 -1.55
C ILE A 65 0.52 -4.02 -2.14
N TYR A 66 0.99 -5.27 -2.22
CA TYR A 66 2.31 -5.60 -2.76
C TYR A 66 2.21 -6.70 -3.83
N THR A 67 3.18 -6.70 -4.74
CA THR A 67 3.59 -7.94 -5.39
C THR A 67 4.45 -8.75 -4.41
N TRP A 68 4.41 -10.07 -4.51
CA TRP A 68 5.14 -10.96 -3.62
C TRP A 68 6.14 -11.77 -4.42
N ARG A 69 7.38 -11.85 -3.93
CA ARG A 69 8.40 -12.73 -4.48
C ARG A 69 8.66 -13.87 -3.50
N ARG A 70 8.84 -15.07 -4.05
CA ARG A 70 9.31 -16.22 -3.25
C ARG A 70 10.78 -16.01 -2.95
N VAL A 71 11.15 -16.23 -1.69
CA VAL A 71 12.54 -16.31 -1.27
C VAL A 71 12.77 -17.72 -0.72
N ASP A 72 13.91 -18.29 -1.08
CA ASP A 72 14.31 -19.64 -0.69
C ASP A 72 14.84 -19.66 0.76
#